data_AF-B4P8T5-F1
#
_entry.id   AF-B4P8T5-F1
#
_cell.length_a   1.000
_cell.length_b   1.000
_cell.length_c   1.000
_cell.angle_alpha   90.00
_cell.angle_beta   90.00
_cell.angle_gamma   90.00
#
_symmetry.space_group_name_H-M   'P 1'
#
loop_
_entity.id
_entity.type
_entity.pdbx_description
1 polymer ?
#
loop_
_entity_poly.entity_id
_entity_poly.type
_entity_poly.pdbx_seq_one_letter_code
_entity_poly.pdbx_strand_id
1 'polypeptide(L)'
;MMILTAKVLRMFMARPQVKRMSRWGILTKFISGSLTDGLQMAIVLNTMGRVDSQFFLGLGLQYWMSVILNMALVQQYMIMLFVRTQFQLLNTELRQVIEDTKELQLNRRHQGVFITRCCSLADQLENIARVQSQLQTIVNQLEKAFDIQGALIYGGYYLSSVGNSYMAYSIFKHGYENMNMALSTVILTFLWCFFYYLDGLLNLRVMLHIQDDYREVIQILGERTLFVGLDVRLEEAFENLNLQLIRNPLEIKVIELYSVTRSTTMSMFGNLFTHSILLIEYDMEHF
;
A
#
# COMPACT_ATOMS: atom_id res chain seq x y z
N MET A 1 -7.28 7.15 15.66
CA MET A 1 -7.60 7.48 14.26
C MET A 1 -7.63 8.99 13.97
N MET A 2 -8.47 9.80 14.64
CA MET A 2 -8.60 11.25 14.34
C MET A 2 -7.30 12.07 14.44
N ILE A 3 -6.39 11.73 15.36
CA ILE A 3 -5.10 12.42 15.52
C ILE A 3 -4.16 12.11 14.36
N LEU A 4 -4.19 10.87 13.85
CA LEU A 4 -3.36 10.42 12.73
C LEU A 4 -3.81 11.09 11.43
N THR A 5 -5.12 11.11 11.18
CA THR A 5 -5.69 11.79 10.01
C THR A 5 -5.44 13.29 10.06
N ALA A 6 -5.56 13.94 11.22
CA ALA A 6 -5.25 15.37 11.36
C ALA A 6 -3.76 15.69 11.08
N LYS A 7 -2.82 14.85 11.56
CA LYS A 7 -1.38 15.01 11.28
C LYS A 7 -1.08 14.86 9.79
N VAL A 8 -1.63 13.82 9.16
CA VAL A 8 -1.51 13.56 7.72
C VAL A 8 -2.10 14.72 6.92
N LEU A 9 -3.29 15.20 7.29
CA LEU A 9 -3.97 16.29 6.58
C LEU A 9 -3.20 17.62 6.69
N ARG A 10 -2.64 17.93 7.86
CA ARG A 10 -1.83 19.13 8.07
C ARG A 10 -0.56 19.09 7.23
N MET A 11 0.09 17.93 7.17
CA MET A 11 1.31 17.73 6.37
C MET A 11 1.00 17.70 4.86
N PHE A 12 -0.22 17.28 4.48
CA PHE A 12 -0.73 17.35 3.11
C PHE A 12 -1.04 18.79 2.67
N MET A 13 -1.72 19.57 3.51
CA MET A 13 -2.02 20.97 3.20
C MET A 13 -0.77 21.83 3.09
N ALA A 14 0.30 21.48 3.81
CA ALA A 14 1.56 22.23 3.77
C ALA A 14 2.32 22.13 2.43
N ARG A 15 2.05 21.12 1.57
CA ARG A 15 2.84 20.87 0.35
C ARG A 15 1.95 20.59 -0.88
N PRO A 16 1.67 21.60 -1.74
CA PRO A 16 0.75 21.44 -2.88
C PRO A 16 1.24 20.47 -3.96
N GLN A 17 2.56 20.22 -4.06
CA GLN A 17 3.14 19.24 -4.98
C GLN A 17 2.62 17.81 -4.72
N VAL A 18 2.40 17.46 -3.45
CA VAL A 18 1.88 16.16 -3.00
C VAL A 18 0.47 15.92 -3.54
N LYS A 19 -0.35 16.98 -3.68
CA LYS A 19 -1.69 16.90 -4.25
C LYS A 19 -1.67 16.52 -5.73
N ARG A 20 -0.70 17.03 -6.51
CA ARG A 20 -0.61 16.70 -7.95
C ARG A 20 -0.22 15.24 -8.17
N MET A 21 0.72 14.73 -7.39
CA MET A 21 1.24 13.36 -7.51
C MET A 21 0.24 12.30 -7.03
N SER A 22 -0.55 12.60 -5.99
CA SER A 22 -1.52 11.66 -5.42
C SER A 22 -2.86 11.59 -6.16
N ARG A 23 -3.22 12.60 -6.97
CA ARG A 23 -4.55 12.73 -7.61
C ARG A 23 -5.00 11.49 -8.39
N TRP A 24 -4.12 10.93 -9.22
CA TRP A 24 -4.44 9.74 -10.00
C TRP A 24 -4.63 8.51 -9.10
N GLY A 25 -3.77 8.35 -8.09
CA GLY A 25 -3.90 7.25 -7.12
C GLY A 25 -5.20 7.29 -6.35
N ILE A 26 -5.67 8.49 -5.96
CA ILE A 26 -6.96 8.70 -5.27
C ILE A 26 -8.11 8.37 -6.22
N LEU A 27 -8.08 8.90 -7.44
CA LEU A 27 -9.14 8.68 -8.43
C LEU A 27 -9.30 7.20 -8.78
N THR A 28 -8.20 6.51 -9.08
CA THR A 28 -8.22 5.08 -9.40
C THR A 28 -8.79 4.25 -8.25
N LYS A 29 -8.41 4.55 -7.00
CA LYS A 29 -8.92 3.85 -5.81
C LYS A 29 -10.41 4.11 -5.58
N PHE A 30 -10.84 5.35 -5.77
CA PHE A 30 -12.25 5.69 -5.62
C PHE A 30 -13.11 4.96 -6.65
N ILE A 31 -12.66 4.94 -7.91
CA ILE A 31 -13.35 4.22 -9.00
C ILE A 31 -13.38 2.71 -8.72
N SER A 32 -12.26 2.08 -8.34
CA SER A 32 -12.22 0.63 -8.06
C SER A 32 -13.13 0.27 -6.88
N GLY A 33 -13.07 1.04 -5.79
CA GLY A 33 -13.90 0.83 -4.61
C GLY A 33 -15.39 0.97 -4.91
N SER A 34 -15.80 2.07 -5.57
CA SER A 34 -17.21 2.31 -5.91
C SER A 34 -17.76 1.28 -6.90
N LEU A 35 -16.97 0.84 -7.87
CA LEU A 35 -17.39 -0.20 -8.80
C LEU A 35 -17.54 -1.56 -8.10
N THR A 36 -16.65 -1.89 -7.16
CA THR A 36 -16.75 -3.13 -6.38
C THR A 36 -18.03 -3.16 -5.56
N ASP A 37 -18.34 -2.10 -4.81
CA ASP A 37 -19.56 -2.02 -3.99
C ASP A 37 -20.82 -1.98 -4.86
N GLY A 38 -20.81 -1.22 -5.96
CA GLY A 38 -21.92 -1.12 -6.89
C GLY A 38 -22.26 -2.45 -7.57
N LEU A 39 -21.23 -3.20 -7.99
CA LEU A 39 -21.40 -4.53 -8.55
C LEU A 39 -21.87 -5.53 -7.49
N GLN A 40 -21.36 -5.45 -6.27
CA GLN A 40 -21.83 -6.29 -5.17
C GLN A 40 -23.30 -6.05 -4.85
N MET A 41 -23.74 -4.79 -4.80
CA MET A 41 -25.14 -4.43 -4.61
C MET A 41 -26.00 -5.00 -5.75
N ALA A 42 -25.55 -4.89 -6.99
CA ALA A 42 -26.27 -5.46 -8.14
C ALA A 42 -26.40 -7.00 -8.05
N ILE A 43 -25.35 -7.69 -7.58
CA ILE A 43 -25.39 -9.15 -7.33
C ILE A 43 -26.43 -9.47 -6.24
N VAL A 44 -26.41 -8.74 -5.13
CA VAL A 44 -27.35 -8.96 -4.01
C VAL A 44 -28.79 -8.74 -4.46
N LEU A 45 -29.07 -7.66 -5.18
CA LEU A 45 -30.42 -7.36 -5.70
C LEU A 45 -30.92 -8.42 -6.68
N ASN A 46 -30.06 -8.89 -7.59
CA ASN A 46 -30.40 -9.97 -8.52
C ASN A 46 -30.69 -11.29 -7.78
N THR A 47 -29.97 -11.55 -6.68
CA THR A 47 -30.13 -12.75 -5.86
C THR A 47 -31.38 -12.68 -5.00
N MET A 48 -31.75 -11.51 -4.46
CA MET A 48 -32.98 -11.31 -3.69
C MET A 48 -34.24 -11.63 -4.49
N GLY A 49 -34.22 -11.46 -5.81
CA GLY A 49 -35.33 -11.86 -6.68
C GLY A 49 -35.51 -13.37 -6.86
N ARG A 50 -34.55 -14.19 -6.38
CA ARG A 50 -34.51 -15.65 -6.62
C ARG A 50 -34.44 -16.50 -5.36
N VAL A 51 -34.11 -15.91 -4.21
CA VAL A 51 -33.86 -16.62 -2.95
C VAL A 51 -34.97 -16.33 -1.96
N ASP A 52 -35.30 -17.32 -1.11
CA ASP A 52 -36.29 -17.18 -0.04
C ASP A 52 -35.98 -16.00 0.89
N SER A 53 -37.05 -15.37 1.38
CA SER A 53 -36.99 -14.17 2.24
C SER A 53 -36.22 -14.40 3.55
N GLN A 54 -36.06 -15.66 3.97
CA GLN A 54 -35.26 -16.05 5.13
C GLN A 54 -33.77 -15.70 4.99
N PHE A 55 -33.25 -15.58 3.76
CA PHE A 55 -31.84 -15.28 3.51
C PHE A 55 -31.55 -13.77 3.33
N PHE A 56 -32.57 -12.91 3.28
CA PHE A 56 -32.38 -11.48 3.03
C PHE A 56 -31.56 -10.78 4.12
N LEU A 57 -31.77 -11.16 5.38
CA LEU A 57 -31.00 -10.62 6.50
C LEU A 57 -29.52 -11.01 6.40
N GLY A 58 -29.22 -12.24 6.00
CA GLY A 58 -27.85 -12.71 5.77
C GLY A 58 -27.15 -11.97 4.62
N LEU A 59 -27.82 -11.82 3.48
CA LEU A 59 -27.30 -11.06 2.33
C LEU A 59 -27.07 -9.59 2.68
N GLY A 60 -27.98 -8.98 3.43
CA GLY A 60 -27.85 -7.61 3.93
C GLY A 60 -26.64 -7.44 4.85
N LEU A 61 -26.47 -8.32 5.83
CA LEU A 61 -25.32 -8.30 6.74
C LEU A 61 -23.99 -8.50 5.99
N GLN A 62 -23.94 -9.43 5.03
CA GLN A 62 -22.76 -9.66 4.20
C GLN A 62 -22.39 -8.41 3.38
N TYR A 63 -23.38 -7.75 2.78
CA TYR A 63 -23.16 -6.50 2.06
C TYR A 63 -22.60 -5.41 2.98
N TRP A 64 -23.21 -5.19 4.14
CA TRP A 64 -22.74 -4.20 5.11
C TRP A 64 -21.32 -4.46 5.60
N MET A 65 -20.99 -5.72 5.90
CA MET A 65 -19.63 -6.10 6.28
C MET A 65 -18.62 -5.79 5.17
N SER A 66 -18.97 -6.07 3.91
CA SER A 66 -18.12 -5.76 2.76
C SER A 66 -17.89 -4.26 2.60
N VAL A 67 -18.94 -3.45 2.71
CA VAL A 67 -18.86 -1.98 2.63
C VAL A 67 -17.97 -1.42 3.74
N ILE A 68 -18.12 -1.90 4.99
CA ILE A 68 -17.28 -1.47 6.12
C ILE A 68 -15.80 -1.81 5.87
N LEU A 69 -15.51 -3.03 5.41
CA LEU A 69 -14.14 -3.44 5.08
C LEU A 69 -13.57 -2.62 3.92
N ASN A 70 -14.36 -2.34 2.88
CA ASN A 70 -13.93 -1.54 1.74
C ASN A 70 -13.65 -0.08 2.15
N MET A 71 -14.48 0.53 2.99
CA MET A 71 -14.21 1.86 3.55
C MET A 71 -12.90 1.88 4.34
N ALA A 72 -12.67 0.85 5.15
CA ALA A 72 -11.47 0.75 5.96
C ALA A 72 -10.21 0.53 5.09
N LEU A 73 -10.34 -0.21 3.98
CA LEU A 73 -9.31 -0.36 2.94
C LEU A 73 -9.01 0.97 2.24
N VAL A 74 -10.03 1.72 1.84
CA VAL A 74 -9.85 3.04 1.24
C VAL A 74 -9.12 3.97 2.20
N GLN A 75 -9.47 3.96 3.49
CA GLN A 75 -8.78 4.77 4.49
C GLN A 75 -7.29 4.40 4.62
N GLN A 76 -6.98 3.11 4.72
CA GLN A 76 -5.61 2.63 4.80
C GLN A 76 -4.82 3.01 3.54
N TYR A 77 -5.40 2.79 2.37
CA TYR A 77 -4.81 3.17 1.08
C TYR A 77 -4.47 4.66 1.02
N MET A 78 -5.39 5.52 1.44
CA MET A 78 -5.20 6.97 1.40
C MET A 78 -4.04 7.43 2.28
N ILE A 79 -3.92 6.88 3.49
CA ILE A 79 -2.81 7.18 4.39
C ILE A 79 -1.49 6.68 3.80
N MET A 80 -1.48 5.46 3.25
CA MET A 80 -0.28 4.87 2.63
C MET A 80 0.15 5.64 1.38
N LEU A 81 -0.80 6.02 0.51
CA LEU A 81 -0.49 6.84 -0.67
C LEU A 81 0.11 8.19 -0.28
N PHE A 82 -0.37 8.78 0.82
CA PHE A 82 0.19 10.01 1.36
C PHE A 82 1.62 9.81 1.85
N VAL A 83 1.87 8.79 2.68
CA VAL A 83 3.20 8.44 3.17
C VAL A 83 4.17 8.22 2.00
N ARG A 84 3.75 7.46 0.99
CA ARG A 84 4.52 7.23 -0.23
C ARG A 84 4.93 8.53 -0.91
N THR A 85 3.97 9.42 -1.13
CA THR A 85 4.24 10.69 -1.84
C THR A 85 5.24 11.55 -1.07
N GLN A 86 5.22 11.49 0.27
CA GLN A 86 6.17 12.21 1.11
C GLN A 86 7.56 11.56 1.06
N PHE A 87 7.67 10.24 1.02
CA PHE A 87 8.95 9.57 0.76
C PHE A 87 9.52 9.92 -0.61
N GLN A 88 8.71 9.99 -1.67
CA GLN A 88 9.18 10.42 -3.00
C GLN A 88 9.74 11.85 -2.99
N LEU A 89 9.06 12.74 -2.26
CA LEU A 89 9.53 14.12 -2.09
C LEU A 89 10.82 14.17 -1.27
N LEU A 90 10.91 13.38 -0.20
CA LEU A 90 12.11 13.21 0.60
C LEU A 90 13.30 12.72 -0.24
N ASN A 91 13.09 11.72 -1.10
CA ASN A 91 14.13 11.21 -2.02
C ASN A 91 14.61 12.29 -2.98
N THR A 92 13.69 13.12 -3.47
CA THR A 92 14.01 14.24 -4.36
C THR A 92 14.83 15.31 -3.64
N GLU A 93 14.41 15.72 -2.43
CA GLU A 93 15.13 16.70 -1.60
C GLU A 93 16.51 16.17 -1.19
N LEU A 94 16.60 14.89 -0.82
CA LEU A 94 17.87 14.26 -0.44
C LEU A 94 18.84 14.17 -1.61
N ARG A 95 18.37 13.82 -2.82
CA ARG A 95 19.21 13.84 -4.03
C ARG A 95 19.75 15.25 -4.31
N GLN A 96 18.92 16.27 -4.19
CA GLN A 96 19.35 17.67 -4.36
C GLN A 96 20.44 18.04 -3.35
N VAL A 97 20.27 17.68 -2.07
CA VAL A 97 21.29 17.91 -1.03
C VAL A 97 22.60 17.19 -1.39
N ILE A 98 22.55 15.95 -1.89
CA ILE A 98 23.75 15.21 -2.32
C ILE A 98 24.42 15.88 -3.52
N GLU A 99 23.65 16.31 -4.52
CA GLU A 99 24.19 17.00 -5.71
C GLU A 99 24.83 18.35 -5.34
N ASP A 100 24.16 19.16 -4.51
CA ASP A 100 24.70 20.42 -4.01
C ASP A 100 25.96 20.21 -3.17
N THR A 101 26.00 19.12 -2.41
CA THR A 101 27.18 18.73 -1.63
C THR A 101 28.35 18.34 -2.55
N LYS A 102 28.09 17.59 -3.63
CA LYS A 102 29.10 17.28 -4.67
C LYS A 102 29.64 18.55 -5.33
N GLU A 103 28.75 19.47 -5.73
CA GLU A 103 29.13 20.75 -6.33
C GLU A 103 29.99 21.58 -5.37
N LEU A 104 29.63 21.62 -4.09
CA LEU A 104 30.36 22.35 -3.07
C LEU A 104 31.80 21.82 -2.90
N GLN A 105 31.98 20.51 -2.96
CA GLN A 105 33.32 19.90 -2.91
C GLN A 105 34.18 20.25 -4.12
N LEU A 106 33.59 20.28 -5.31
CA LEU A 106 34.27 20.68 -6.55
C LEU A 106 34.70 22.16 -6.53
N ASN A 107 33.88 23.04 -5.94
CA ASN A 107 34.07 24.50 -5.96
C ASN A 107 34.61 25.09 -4.64
N ARG A 108 35.65 24.48 -4.06
CA ARG A 108 36.21 24.83 -2.73
C ARG A 108 36.93 26.20 -2.62
N ARG A 109 36.80 27.10 -3.60
CA ARG A 109 37.63 28.31 -3.76
C ARG A 109 37.42 29.42 -2.72
N HIS A 110 36.27 29.48 -2.04
CA HIS A 110 35.97 30.55 -1.08
C HIS A 110 35.50 29.99 0.28
N GLN A 111 36.39 30.02 1.29
CA GLN A 111 36.17 29.42 2.62
C GLN A 111 34.91 29.96 3.34
N GLY A 112 34.61 31.26 3.26
CA GLY A 112 33.44 31.83 3.93
C GLY A 112 32.09 31.37 3.33
N VAL A 113 32.02 31.28 1.99
CA VAL A 113 30.82 30.82 1.27
C VAL A 113 30.66 29.29 1.41
N PHE A 114 31.77 28.57 1.54
CA PHE A 114 31.77 27.14 1.79
C PHE A 114 31.09 26.79 3.12
N ILE A 115 31.49 27.45 4.22
CA ILE A 115 30.93 27.18 5.56
C ILE A 115 29.43 27.52 5.63
N THR A 116 29.01 28.66 5.08
CA THR A 116 27.58 29.04 5.13
C THR A 116 26.71 28.09 4.33
N ARG A 117 27.20 27.61 3.17
CA ARG A 117 26.47 26.64 2.34
C ARG A 117 26.47 25.24 2.99
N CYS A 118 27.55 24.82 3.65
CA CYS A 118 27.55 23.61 4.50
C CYS A 118 26.51 23.68 5.62
N CYS A 119 26.41 24.81 6.34
CA CYS A 119 25.39 25.01 7.37
C CYS A 119 23.98 24.93 6.80
N SER A 120 23.73 25.57 5.66
CA SER A 120 22.41 25.52 5.00
C SER A 120 22.04 24.10 4.56
N LEU A 121 22.99 23.31 4.05
CA LEU A 121 22.77 21.92 3.67
C LEU A 121 22.52 21.04 4.91
N ALA A 122 23.23 21.29 6.00
CA ALA A 122 23.01 20.60 7.27
C ALA A 122 21.59 20.85 7.80
N ASP A 123 21.11 22.10 7.75
CA ASP A 123 19.74 22.45 8.16
C ASP A 123 18.68 21.79 7.27
N GLN A 124 18.93 21.68 5.97
CA GLN A 124 18.04 20.94 5.07
C GLN A 124 18.02 19.44 5.42
N LEU A 125 19.18 18.86 5.69
CA LEU A 125 19.31 17.45 6.03
C LEU A 125 18.66 17.11 7.38
N GLU A 126 18.76 18.00 8.37
CA GLU A 126 18.06 17.86 9.65
C GLU A 126 16.54 17.93 9.48
N ASN A 127 16.04 18.79 8.59
CA ASN A 127 14.63 18.84 8.24
C ASN A 127 14.17 17.54 7.55
N ILE A 128 14.97 16.98 6.63
CA ILE A 128 14.75 15.67 6.00
C ILE A 128 14.66 14.58 7.07
N ALA A 129 15.61 14.53 8.02
CA ALA A 129 15.60 13.57 9.12
C ALA A 129 14.33 13.68 9.97
N ARG A 130 13.89 14.90 10.29
CA ARG A 130 12.67 15.14 11.05
C ARG A 130 11.43 14.64 10.31
N VAL A 131 11.31 14.89 9.02
CA VAL A 131 10.18 14.42 8.20
C VAL A 131 10.21 12.89 8.08
N GLN A 132 11.37 12.29 7.86
CA GLN A 132 11.55 10.83 7.83
C GLN A 132 11.09 10.16 9.13
N SER A 133 11.51 10.69 10.28
CA SER A 133 11.13 10.18 11.60
C SER A 133 9.61 10.30 11.85
N GLN A 134 9.00 11.41 11.40
CA GLN A 134 7.55 11.58 11.46
C GLN A 134 6.79 10.59 10.56
N LEU A 135 7.25 10.37 9.33
CA LEU A 135 6.67 9.39 8.41
C LEU A 135 6.74 7.98 8.98
N GLN A 136 7.89 7.61 9.54
CA GLN A 136 8.07 6.32 10.17
C GLN A 136 7.15 6.14 11.37
N THR A 137 6.99 7.17 12.20
CA THR A 137 6.03 7.14 13.31
C THR A 137 4.60 6.95 12.81
N ILE A 138 4.22 7.59 11.70
CA ILE A 138 2.89 7.42 11.08
C ILE A 138 2.71 5.99 10.59
N VAL A 139 3.71 5.41 9.92
CA VAL A 139 3.65 4.01 9.44
C VAL A 139 3.52 3.04 10.60
N ASN A 140 4.33 3.17 11.66
CA ASN A 140 4.26 2.31 12.83
C ASN A 140 2.92 2.42 13.57
N GLN A 141 2.32 3.61 13.62
CA GLN A 141 0.98 3.79 14.19
C GLN A 141 -0.11 3.19 13.29
N LEU A 142 0.07 3.25 11.98
CA LEU A 142 -0.84 2.64 11.03
C LEU A 142 -0.79 1.12 11.14
N GLU A 143 0.40 0.53 11.17
CA GLU A 143 0.59 -0.90 11.36
C GLU A 143 -0.15 -1.41 12.59
N LYS A 144 0.07 -0.79 13.75
CA LYS A 144 -0.63 -1.14 15.00
C LYS A 144 -2.16 -0.98 14.93
N ALA A 145 -2.64 0.06 14.23
CA ALA A 145 -4.07 0.32 14.11
C ALA A 145 -4.77 -0.64 13.14
N PHE A 146 -4.05 -1.13 12.13
CA PHE A 146 -4.59 -1.95 11.04
C PHE A 146 -4.12 -3.39 11.11
N ASP A 147 -3.62 -3.83 12.25
CA ASP A 147 -2.98 -5.14 12.39
C ASP A 147 -3.99 -6.28 12.20
N ILE A 148 -5.02 -6.31 13.06
CA ILE A 148 -6.13 -7.27 12.99
C ILE A 148 -6.90 -7.12 11.68
N GLN A 149 -7.17 -5.87 11.29
CA GLN A 149 -7.91 -5.56 10.08
C GLN A 149 -7.17 -6.07 8.82
N GLY A 150 -5.85 -5.91 8.80
CA GLY A 150 -4.97 -6.39 7.74
C GLY A 150 -5.08 -7.90 7.57
N ALA A 151 -4.98 -8.68 8.64
CA ALA A 151 -5.12 -10.13 8.50
C ALA A 151 -6.52 -10.57 8.08
N LEU A 152 -7.58 -9.90 8.56
CA LEU A 152 -8.95 -10.16 8.09
C LEU A 152 -9.07 -9.89 6.59
N ILE A 153 -8.46 -8.82 6.10
CA ILE A 153 -8.42 -8.47 4.68
C ILE A 153 -7.63 -9.52 3.88
N TYR A 154 -6.40 -9.84 4.28
CA TYR A 154 -5.56 -10.80 3.58
C TYR A 154 -6.17 -12.21 3.57
N GLY A 155 -6.70 -12.66 4.71
CA GLY A 155 -7.43 -13.92 4.83
C GLY A 155 -8.72 -13.93 3.99
N GLY A 156 -9.45 -12.81 3.97
CA GLY A 156 -10.64 -12.62 3.14
C GLY A 156 -10.33 -12.71 1.64
N TYR A 157 -9.28 -12.02 1.18
CA TYR A 157 -8.81 -12.12 -0.20
C TYR A 157 -8.39 -13.54 -0.55
N TYR A 158 -7.70 -14.22 0.37
CA TYR A 158 -7.24 -15.57 0.16
C TYR A 158 -8.41 -16.57 0.01
N LEU A 159 -9.34 -16.58 0.96
CA LEU A 159 -10.52 -17.44 0.91
C LEU A 159 -11.40 -17.14 -0.30
N SER A 160 -11.59 -15.86 -0.62
CA SER A 160 -12.34 -15.44 -1.81
C SER A 160 -11.66 -15.88 -3.10
N SER A 161 -10.32 -15.88 -3.14
CA SER A 161 -9.55 -16.35 -4.30
C SER A 161 -9.72 -17.83 -4.57
N VAL A 162 -9.61 -18.65 -3.52
CA VAL A 162 -9.83 -20.10 -3.63
C VAL A 162 -11.28 -20.39 -4.02
N GLY A 163 -12.25 -19.75 -3.36
CA GLY A 163 -13.67 -19.92 -3.64
C GLY A 163 -14.06 -19.51 -5.06
N ASN A 164 -13.58 -18.36 -5.54
CA ASN A 164 -13.86 -17.90 -6.90
C ASN A 164 -13.17 -18.76 -7.97
N SER A 165 -11.97 -19.28 -7.69
CA SER A 165 -11.28 -20.21 -8.61
C SER A 165 -12.08 -21.51 -8.77
N TYR A 166 -12.56 -22.06 -7.65
CA TYR A 166 -13.40 -23.25 -7.67
C TYR A 166 -14.77 -23.01 -8.33
N MET A 167 -15.39 -21.85 -8.05
CA MET A 167 -16.65 -21.44 -8.70
C MET A 167 -16.48 -21.34 -10.21
N ALA A 168 -15.39 -20.71 -10.68
CA ALA A 168 -15.09 -20.61 -12.11
C ALA A 168 -14.94 -21.99 -12.74
N TYR A 169 -14.18 -22.90 -12.12
CA TYR A 169 -14.05 -24.29 -12.55
C TYR A 169 -15.41 -25.00 -12.60
N SER A 170 -16.24 -24.86 -11.57
CA SER A 170 -17.57 -25.48 -11.49
C SER A 170 -18.49 -25.02 -12.63
N ILE A 171 -18.46 -23.72 -12.95
CA ILE A 171 -19.20 -23.14 -14.08
C ILE A 171 -18.69 -23.71 -15.41
N PHE A 172 -17.38 -23.89 -15.57
CA PHE A 172 -16.80 -24.50 -16.77
C PHE A 172 -17.13 -25.99 -16.91
N LYS A 173 -17.09 -26.78 -15.82
CA LYS A 173 -17.36 -28.23 -15.82
C LYS A 173 -18.84 -28.53 -16.03
N HIS A 174 -19.72 -27.90 -15.26
CA HIS A 174 -21.14 -28.24 -15.22
C HIS A 174 -22.00 -27.36 -16.13
N GLY A 175 -21.49 -26.21 -16.58
CA GLY A 175 -22.27 -25.21 -17.31
C GLY A 175 -23.13 -24.35 -16.38
N TYR A 176 -23.23 -23.05 -16.68
CA TYR A 176 -23.96 -22.11 -15.83
C TYR A 176 -25.48 -22.40 -15.73
N GLU A 177 -26.07 -22.99 -16.77
CA GLU A 177 -27.50 -23.33 -16.82
C GLU A 177 -27.84 -24.47 -15.84
N ASN A 178 -26.98 -25.49 -15.76
CA ASN A 178 -27.16 -26.61 -14.84
C ASN A 178 -26.98 -26.20 -13.37
N MET A 179 -26.28 -25.09 -13.10
CA MET A 179 -26.14 -24.50 -11.77
C MET A 179 -27.29 -23.51 -11.42
N ASN A 180 -28.33 -23.44 -12.25
CA ASN A 180 -29.46 -22.51 -12.08
C ASN A 180 -29.03 -21.03 -12.01
N MET A 181 -27.92 -20.68 -12.67
CA MET A 181 -27.41 -19.31 -12.76
C MET A 181 -27.82 -18.68 -14.08
N ALA A 182 -28.16 -17.39 -14.05
CA ALA A 182 -28.34 -16.64 -15.30
C ALA A 182 -26.98 -16.15 -15.83
N LEU A 183 -26.83 -16.10 -17.15
CA LEU A 183 -25.65 -15.56 -17.82
C LEU A 183 -25.33 -14.12 -17.36
N SER A 184 -26.34 -13.31 -17.07
CA SER A 184 -26.17 -11.97 -16.51
C SER A 184 -25.51 -11.99 -15.12
N THR A 185 -25.86 -12.94 -14.26
CA THR A 185 -25.26 -13.13 -12.94
C THR A 185 -23.79 -13.55 -13.08
N VAL A 186 -23.49 -14.46 -14.00
CA VAL A 186 -22.12 -14.93 -14.26
C VAL A 186 -21.23 -13.77 -14.71
N ILE A 187 -21.66 -12.99 -15.71
CA ILE A 187 -20.92 -11.81 -16.19
C ILE A 187 -20.68 -10.82 -15.04
N LEU A 188 -21.71 -10.56 -14.24
CA LEU A 188 -21.63 -9.63 -13.11
C LEU A 188 -20.63 -10.10 -12.05
N THR A 189 -20.60 -11.40 -11.74
CA THR A 189 -19.65 -12.01 -10.80
C THR A 189 -18.22 -11.93 -11.30
N PHE A 190 -17.95 -12.22 -12.58
CA PHE A 190 -16.61 -12.08 -13.15
C PHE A 190 -16.14 -10.61 -13.14
N LEU A 191 -17.02 -9.68 -13.48
CA LEU A 191 -16.71 -8.25 -13.43
C LEU A 191 -16.42 -7.79 -12.00
N TRP A 192 -17.23 -8.23 -11.03
CA TRP A 192 -16.99 -7.96 -9.61
C TRP A 192 -15.65 -8.52 -9.14
N CYS A 193 -15.31 -9.77 -9.52
CA CYS A 193 -14.02 -10.38 -9.20
C CYS A 193 -12.86 -9.53 -9.74
N PHE A 194 -12.95 -9.06 -10.99
CA PHE A 194 -11.91 -8.22 -11.59
C PHE A 194 -11.66 -6.95 -10.77
N PHE A 195 -12.72 -6.20 -10.41
CA PHE A 195 -12.57 -4.99 -9.60
C PHE A 195 -12.12 -5.27 -8.17
N TYR A 196 -12.61 -6.34 -7.56
CA TYR A 196 -12.21 -6.78 -6.22
C TYR A 196 -10.70 -7.06 -6.14
N TYR A 197 -10.14 -7.80 -7.10
CA TYR A 197 -8.70 -8.07 -7.16
C TYR A 197 -7.90 -6.85 -7.57
N LEU A 198 -8.40 -6.02 -8.50
CA LEU A 198 -7.75 -4.77 -8.86
C LEU A 198 -7.60 -3.86 -7.63
N ASP A 199 -8.64 -3.78 -6.79
CA ASP A 199 -8.61 -3.00 -5.55
C ASP A 199 -7.56 -3.53 -4.56
N GLY A 200 -7.51 -4.85 -4.37
CA GLY A 200 -6.48 -5.51 -3.56
C GLY A 200 -5.06 -5.26 -4.07
N LEU A 201 -4.86 -5.38 -5.39
CA LEU A 201 -3.57 -5.12 -6.03
C LEU A 201 -3.12 -3.65 -5.88
N LEU A 202 -4.04 -2.68 -5.93
CA LEU A 202 -3.72 -1.28 -5.70
C LEU A 202 -3.20 -1.05 -4.26
N ASN A 203 -3.85 -1.64 -3.26
CA ASN A 203 -3.41 -1.58 -1.86
C ASN A 203 -2.00 -2.17 -1.69
N LEU A 204 -1.81 -3.39 -2.19
CA LEU A 204 -0.54 -4.10 -2.13
C LEU A 204 0.57 -3.33 -2.83
N ARG A 205 0.29 -2.78 -4.02
CA ARG A 205 1.26 -2.01 -4.80
C ARG A 205 1.74 -0.77 -4.04
N VAL A 206 0.84 -0.02 -3.39
CA VAL A 206 1.24 1.16 -2.60
C VAL A 206 2.11 0.75 -1.41
N MET A 207 1.77 -0.34 -0.74
CA MET A 207 2.54 -0.87 0.39
C MET A 207 3.96 -1.29 -0.01
N LEU A 208 4.10 -2.01 -1.13
CA LEU A 208 5.40 -2.40 -1.68
C LEU A 208 6.22 -1.18 -2.13
N HIS A 209 5.58 -0.19 -2.77
CA HIS A 209 6.29 1.00 -3.20
C HIS A 209 6.79 1.86 -2.06
N ILE A 210 6.11 1.93 -0.91
CA ILE A 210 6.65 2.63 0.27
C ILE A 210 7.97 2.01 0.71
N GLN A 211 8.07 0.68 0.69
CA GLN A 211 9.31 -0.02 1.03
C GLN A 211 10.41 0.25 0.00
N ASP A 212 10.06 0.29 -1.27
CA ASP A 212 11.00 0.63 -2.35
C ASP A 212 11.50 2.09 -2.20
N ASP A 213 10.59 3.05 -1.98
CA ASP A 213 10.92 4.47 -1.80
C ASP A 213 11.79 4.67 -0.52
N TYR A 214 11.55 3.89 0.54
CA TYR A 214 12.40 3.89 1.74
C TYR A 214 13.79 3.29 1.49
N ARG A 215 13.89 2.19 0.72
CA ARG A 215 15.19 1.63 0.31
C ARG A 215 15.98 2.61 -0.54
N GLU A 216 15.30 3.38 -1.37
CA GLU A 216 15.91 4.44 -2.17
C GLU A 216 16.54 5.52 -1.29
N VAL A 217 15.90 5.93 -0.18
CA VAL A 217 16.53 6.84 0.82
C VAL A 217 17.89 6.29 1.26
N ILE A 218 17.94 5.02 1.65
CA ILE A 218 19.16 4.35 2.13
C ILE A 218 20.21 4.31 1.02
N GLN A 219 19.81 3.99 -0.21
CA GLN A 219 20.71 3.93 -1.35
C GLN A 219 21.32 5.29 -1.68
N ILE A 220 20.50 6.35 -1.74
CA ILE A 220 20.95 7.72 -1.96
C ILE A 220 21.93 8.11 -0.86
N LEU A 221 21.60 7.83 0.40
CA LEU A 221 22.47 8.13 1.54
C LEU A 221 23.79 7.34 1.52
N GLY A 222 23.82 6.15 0.91
CA GLY A 222 25.02 5.37 0.67
C GLY A 222 26.05 6.05 -0.24
N GLU A 223 25.61 6.96 -1.13
CA GLU A 223 26.51 7.77 -1.95
C GLU A 223 27.38 8.73 -1.12
N ARG A 224 27.05 8.95 0.16
CA ARG A 224 27.86 9.76 1.12
C ARG A 224 29.29 9.25 1.25
N THR A 225 29.53 7.97 1.03
CA THR A 225 30.88 7.35 1.10
C THR A 225 31.91 8.00 0.16
N LEU A 226 31.47 8.81 -0.81
CA LEU A 226 32.31 9.52 -1.76
C LEU A 226 32.82 10.88 -1.26
N PHE A 227 32.31 11.37 -0.13
CA PHE A 227 32.59 12.72 0.32
C PHE A 227 33.77 12.81 1.30
N VAL A 228 34.76 13.65 1.00
CA VAL A 228 35.93 13.89 1.88
C VAL A 228 36.12 15.39 2.16
N GLY A 229 36.24 15.75 3.44
CA GLY A 229 36.58 17.10 3.88
C GLY A 229 35.40 18.09 3.89
N LEU A 230 34.23 17.65 4.34
CA LEU A 230 33.11 18.55 4.60
C LEU A 230 33.31 19.28 5.94
N ASP A 231 32.45 20.27 6.19
CA ASP A 231 32.32 20.84 7.53
C ASP A 231 31.75 19.82 8.51
N VAL A 232 32.25 19.84 9.75
CA VAL A 232 31.89 18.90 10.83
C VAL A 232 30.37 18.83 11.03
N ARG A 233 29.67 19.97 10.94
CA ARG A 233 28.22 20.02 11.17
C ARG A 233 27.44 19.26 10.09
N LEU A 234 27.90 19.31 8.84
CA LEU A 234 27.25 18.61 7.74
C LEU A 234 27.52 17.09 7.84
N GLU A 235 28.72 16.69 8.23
CA GLU A 235 29.05 15.28 8.49
C GLU A 235 28.20 14.70 9.61
N GLU A 236 28.05 15.43 10.73
CA GLU A 236 27.22 15.03 11.86
C GLU A 236 25.74 14.89 11.46
N ALA A 237 25.23 15.79 10.62
CA ALA A 237 23.86 15.70 10.11
C ALA A 237 23.64 14.43 9.25
N PHE A 238 24.61 14.07 8.40
CA PHE A 238 24.58 12.82 7.62
C PHE A 238 24.66 11.57 8.51
N GLU A 239 25.47 11.60 9.56
CA GLU A 239 25.58 10.50 10.51
C GLU A 239 24.32 10.32 11.33
N ASN A 240 23.74 11.41 11.82
CA ASN A 240 22.48 11.37 12.55
C ASN A 240 21.34 10.79 11.72
N LEU A 241 21.22 11.17 10.44
CA LEU A 241 20.23 10.57 9.54
C LEU A 241 20.48 9.07 9.32
N ASN A 242 21.73 8.67 9.07
CA ASN A 242 22.09 7.26 8.92
C ASN A 242 21.76 6.44 10.17
N LEU A 243 22.13 6.94 11.35
CA LEU A 243 21.86 6.28 12.62
C LEU A 243 20.36 6.12 12.87
N GLN A 244 19.54 7.11 12.51
CA GLN A 244 18.08 7.01 12.62
C GLN A 244 17.51 5.90 11.72
N LEU A 245 17.99 5.82 10.48
CA LEU A 245 17.56 4.81 9.51
C LEU A 245 17.98 3.39 9.92
N ILE A 246 19.21 3.23 10.42
CA ILE A 246 19.72 1.92 10.89
C ILE A 246 18.99 1.50 12.18
N ARG A 247 18.78 2.44 13.11
CA ARG A 247 18.15 2.15 14.40
C ARG A 247 16.70 1.70 14.24
N ASN A 248 15.98 2.25 13.27
CA ASN A 248 14.61 1.88 12.99
C ASN A 248 14.47 1.60 11.49
N PRO A 249 14.64 0.35 11.04
CA PRO A 249 14.28 -0.03 9.67
C PRO A 249 12.77 0.08 9.47
N LEU A 250 12.33 0.55 8.29
CA LEU A 250 10.92 0.53 7.93
C LEU A 250 10.52 -0.88 7.50
N GLU A 251 9.93 -1.64 8.42
CA GLU A 251 9.29 -2.92 8.13
C GLU A 251 7.78 -2.74 8.26
N ILE A 252 7.03 -3.29 7.30
CA ILE A 252 5.57 -3.30 7.39
C ILE A 252 5.14 -4.75 7.58
N LYS A 253 4.67 -5.08 8.78
CA LYS A 253 4.22 -6.42 9.16
C LYS A 253 2.70 -6.46 9.23
N VAL A 254 2.17 -7.67 9.15
CA VAL A 254 0.76 -7.96 9.42
C VAL A 254 0.73 -8.98 10.56
N ILE A 255 0.10 -8.58 11.66
CA ILE A 255 -0.03 -9.27 12.95
C ILE A 255 1.32 -9.67 13.56
N GLU A 256 2.39 -8.95 13.21
CA GLU A 256 3.78 -9.38 13.52
C GLU A 256 4.13 -10.80 13.00
N LEU A 257 3.21 -11.48 12.29
CA LEU A 257 3.34 -12.86 11.82
C LEU A 257 4.11 -12.93 10.50
N TYR A 258 3.90 -11.96 9.62
CA TYR A 258 4.60 -11.90 8.33
C TYR A 258 4.87 -10.46 7.90
N SER A 259 6.09 -10.23 7.40
CA SER A 259 6.44 -9.00 6.69
C SER A 259 5.84 -9.02 5.29
N VAL A 260 5.15 -7.95 4.89
CA VAL A 260 4.70 -7.81 3.50
C VAL A 260 5.90 -7.44 2.65
N THR A 261 6.43 -8.41 1.93
CA THR A 261 7.54 -8.24 0.99
C THR A 261 7.11 -8.80 -0.35
N ARG A 262 7.85 -8.48 -1.42
CA ARG A 262 7.60 -9.08 -2.73
C ARG A 262 7.68 -10.62 -2.69
N SER A 263 8.59 -11.17 -1.90
CA SER A 263 8.77 -12.62 -1.74
C SER A 263 7.57 -13.28 -1.04
N THR A 264 7.14 -12.74 0.10
CA THR A 264 5.98 -13.27 0.84
C THR A 264 4.68 -13.13 0.05
N THR A 265 4.53 -12.03 -0.68
CA THR A 265 3.41 -11.80 -1.60
C THR A 265 3.40 -12.84 -2.73
N MET A 266 4.54 -13.09 -3.39
CA MET A 266 4.64 -14.09 -4.45
C MET A 266 4.36 -15.50 -3.93
N SER A 267 4.81 -15.79 -2.71
CA SER A 267 4.53 -17.06 -2.03
C SER A 267 3.04 -17.24 -1.75
N MET A 268 2.34 -16.19 -1.34
CA MET A 268 0.87 -16.22 -1.19
C MET A 268 0.16 -16.52 -2.52
N PHE A 269 0.58 -15.88 -3.62
CA PHE A 269 0.03 -16.20 -4.94
C PHE A 269 0.31 -17.66 -5.33
N GLY A 270 1.51 -18.17 -5.09
CA GLY A 270 1.84 -19.58 -5.34
C GLY A 270 0.97 -20.55 -4.53
N ASN A 271 0.76 -20.28 -3.24
CA ASN A 271 -0.12 -21.08 -2.39
C ASN A 271 -1.58 -21.05 -2.86
N LEU A 272 -2.06 -19.89 -3.33
CA LEU A 272 -3.39 -19.76 -3.90
C LEU A 272 -3.59 -20.67 -5.11
N PHE A 273 -2.66 -20.66 -6.06
CA PHE A 273 -2.74 -21.57 -7.21
C PHE A 273 -2.71 -23.04 -6.77
N THR A 274 -1.80 -23.38 -5.85
CA THR A 274 -1.65 -24.76 -5.37
C THR A 274 -2.93 -25.27 -4.72
N HIS A 275 -3.53 -24.50 -3.81
CA HIS A 275 -4.77 -24.93 -3.14
C HIS A 275 -5.99 -24.94 -4.06
N SER A 276 -6.07 -23.99 -5.01
CA SER A 276 -7.12 -24.03 -6.03
C SER A 276 -7.00 -25.29 -6.91
N ILE A 277 -5.78 -25.67 -7.31
CA ILE A 277 -5.53 -26.89 -8.10
C ILE A 277 -5.89 -28.14 -7.28
N LEU A 278 -5.44 -28.23 -6.03
CA LEU A 278 -5.75 -29.37 -5.16
C LEU A 278 -7.26 -29.57 -4.96
N LEU A 279 -8.03 -28.48 -4.83
CA LEU A 279 -9.49 -28.55 -4.74
C LEU A 279 -10.13 -29.07 -6.03
N ILE A 280 -9.60 -28.66 -7.19
CA ILE A 280 -10.06 -29.14 -8.50
C ILE A 280 -9.72 -30.61 -8.68
N GLU A 281 -8.50 -31.02 -8.36
CA GLU A 281 -8.05 -32.43 -8.43
C GLU A 281 -8.90 -33.32 -7.53
N TYR A 282 -9.16 -32.87 -6.30
CA TYR A 282 -10.01 -33.60 -5.36
C TYR A 282 -11.43 -33.80 -5.89
N ASP A 283 -12.02 -32.76 -6.50
CA ASP A 283 -13.33 -32.86 -7.15
C ASP A 283 -13.30 -33.84 -8.31
N MET A 284 -12.29 -33.78 -9.19
CA MET A 284 -12.15 -34.71 -10.31
C MET A 284 -11.99 -36.18 -9.89
N GLU A 285 -11.35 -36.44 -8.75
CA GLU A 285 -11.13 -37.80 -8.26
C GLU A 285 -12.39 -38.42 -7.64
N HIS A 286 -13.27 -37.59 -7.06
CA HIS A 286 -14.42 -38.07 -6.29
C HIS A 286 -15.79 -37.79 -6.95
N PHE A 287 -15.87 -36.93 -7.98
CA PHE A 287 -17.12 -36.48 -8.63
C PHE A 287 -16.99 -36.24 -10.14
#